data_AF-N1R459-F1
#
_entry.id   AF-N1R459-F1
#
_cell.length_a   1.000
_cell.length_b   1.000
_cell.length_c   1.000
_cell.angle_alpha   90.00
_cell.angle_beta   90.00
_cell.angle_gamma   90.00
#
_symmetry.space_group_name_H-M   'P 1'
#
loop_
_entity.id
_entity.type
_entity.pdbx_description
1 polymer ?
#
loop_
_entity_poly.entity_id
_entity_poly.type
_entity_poly.pdbx_seq_one_letter_code
_entity_poly.pdbx_strand_id
1 'polypeptide(L)'
;MPCFRRATSIELDTRHLRLKPPRAGELPLLDRLSLSGNIADLGTMLSRCPRLRVLRVTFREVDPDSLQAALASLETARGLGLVVSLLRINTITTISNTYNVGMISPQELVVTQGYHNFYDVELPCFRRTTAIEMCLCSVFTLPIAGEFAALERLSLGGCTMADLATLLTRCPRLRVLKATTDNHNAHDITVYSTSLQELFLDAKRHTECRSIDIVTPLLKKLVLEVEADTDLNLSISAPMVEEILLERTYTQLPLVFDFDTWLLDRLRLMT
;
A
#
# COMPACT_ATOMS: atom_id res chain seq x y z
N MET A 1 20.29 -12.89 18.40
CA MET A 1 19.48 -14.00 17.88
C MET A 1 19.75 -15.28 18.66
N PRO A 2 18.73 -16.06 19.08
CA PRO A 2 18.96 -17.40 19.62
C PRO A 2 19.41 -18.39 18.54
N CYS A 3 20.36 -19.28 18.85
CA CYS A 3 20.97 -20.22 17.89
C CYS A 3 20.37 -21.62 18.01
N PHE A 4 19.17 -21.84 17.48
CA PHE A 4 18.54 -23.16 17.45
C PHE A 4 19.00 -23.96 16.22
N ARG A 5 20.07 -24.76 16.33
CA ARG A 5 20.68 -25.48 15.19
C ARG A 5 19.74 -26.44 14.43
N ARG A 6 18.63 -26.86 15.06
CA ARG A 6 17.63 -27.76 14.48
C ARG A 6 16.38 -27.04 13.96
N ALA A 7 16.27 -25.74 14.16
CA ALA A 7 15.11 -24.98 13.71
C ALA A 7 15.14 -24.80 12.19
N THR A 8 14.00 -25.09 11.56
CA THR A 8 13.76 -24.84 10.14
C THR A 8 13.05 -23.50 9.92
N SER A 9 12.31 -23.03 10.92
CA SER A 9 11.62 -21.74 10.93
C SER A 9 11.90 -20.99 12.22
N ILE A 10 12.21 -19.70 12.11
CA ILE A 10 12.40 -18.79 13.25
C ILE A 10 11.61 -17.51 13.01
N GLU A 11 10.90 -17.06 14.03
CA GLU A 11 10.23 -15.76 14.07
C GLU A 11 10.72 -14.96 15.27
N LEU A 12 11.10 -13.71 15.03
CA LEU A 12 11.62 -12.81 16.05
C LEU A 12 11.00 -11.43 15.86
N ASP A 13 10.21 -11.00 16.83
CA ASP A 13 9.79 -9.60 16.97
C ASP A 13 10.48 -8.98 18.18
N THR A 14 11.46 -8.12 17.92
CA THR A 14 12.18 -7.40 18.96
C THR A 14 11.55 -6.03 19.27
N ARG A 15 10.43 -5.69 18.64
CA ARG A 15 9.77 -4.36 18.75
C ARG A 15 10.77 -3.24 18.46
N HIS A 16 11.23 -2.53 19.50
CA HIS A 16 12.20 -1.43 19.40
C HIS A 16 13.64 -1.87 19.71
N LEU A 17 13.85 -3.11 20.15
CA LEU A 17 15.19 -3.59 20.49
C LEU A 17 15.98 -3.93 19.23
N ARG A 18 17.26 -3.55 19.24
CA ARG A 18 18.18 -3.80 18.15
C ARG A 18 18.47 -5.29 17.99
N LEU A 19 18.06 -5.85 16.87
CA LEU A 19 18.24 -7.26 16.53
C LEU A 19 19.63 -7.43 15.93
N LYS A 20 20.51 -8.10 16.67
CA LYS A 20 21.87 -8.40 16.23
C LYS A 20 21.98 -9.84 15.71
N PRO A 21 22.86 -10.08 14.72
CA PRO A 21 23.17 -11.42 14.26
C PRO A 21 23.61 -12.33 15.43
N PRO A 22 23.39 -13.65 15.34
CA PRO A 22 23.88 -14.59 16.33
C PRO A 22 25.40 -14.42 16.56
N ARG A 23 25.91 -14.59 17.78
CA ARG A 23 27.34 -14.34 18.10
C ARG A 23 28.29 -15.36 17.45
N ALA A 24 27.86 -16.61 17.30
CA ALA A 24 28.58 -17.67 16.60
C ALA A 24 27.61 -18.78 16.15
N GLY A 25 27.96 -19.47 15.07
CA GLY A 25 27.24 -20.63 14.54
C GLY A 25 26.38 -20.33 13.31
N GLU A 26 26.40 -21.28 12.38
CA GLU A 26 25.48 -21.33 11.23
C GLU A 26 24.13 -21.91 11.66
N LEU A 27 23.08 -21.56 10.92
CA LEU A 27 21.77 -22.19 10.99
C LEU A 27 21.53 -22.96 9.68
N PRO A 28 22.17 -24.13 9.52
CA PRO A 28 22.23 -24.83 8.24
C PRO A 28 20.89 -25.43 7.81
N LEU A 29 19.91 -25.52 8.71
CA LEU A 29 18.59 -26.08 8.45
C LEU A 29 17.50 -25.02 8.28
N LEU A 30 17.80 -23.75 8.52
CA LEU A 30 16.81 -22.69 8.49
C LEU A 30 16.39 -22.39 7.06
N ASP A 31 15.12 -22.63 6.75
CA ASP A 31 14.51 -22.37 5.44
C ASP A 31 13.59 -21.14 5.46
N ARG A 32 13.07 -20.76 6.63
CA ARG A 32 12.15 -19.65 6.85
C ARG A 32 12.61 -18.77 8.00
N LEU A 33 12.60 -17.46 7.76
CA LEU A 33 12.97 -16.48 8.77
C LEU A 33 11.98 -15.30 8.73
N SER A 34 11.48 -14.92 9.89
CA SER A 34 10.70 -13.71 10.10
C SER A 34 11.40 -12.82 11.12
N LEU A 35 11.74 -11.60 10.72
CA LEU A 35 12.42 -10.61 11.56
C LEU A 35 11.58 -9.33 11.63
N SER A 36 11.39 -8.82 12.83
CA SER A 36 10.73 -7.54 13.09
C SER A 36 11.50 -6.75 14.13
N GLY A 37 11.83 -5.49 13.82
CA GLY A 37 12.43 -4.53 14.73
C GLY A 37 13.52 -3.67 14.09
N ASN A 38 14.41 -3.11 14.91
CA ASN A 38 15.60 -2.41 14.44
C ASN A 38 16.68 -3.45 14.08
N ILE A 39 16.67 -3.90 12.83
CA ILE A 39 17.51 -5.00 12.35
C ILE A 39 18.86 -4.44 11.92
N ALA A 40 19.91 -4.87 12.61
CA ALA A 40 21.28 -4.49 12.29
C ALA A 40 21.98 -5.61 11.53
N ASP A 41 22.68 -5.24 10.46
CA ASP A 41 23.54 -6.14 9.70
C ASP A 41 22.81 -7.40 9.19
N LEU A 42 21.75 -7.14 8.41
CA LEU A 42 20.97 -8.20 7.76
C LEU A 42 21.84 -9.08 6.85
N GLY A 43 22.86 -8.52 6.19
CA GLY A 43 23.80 -9.28 5.37
C GLY A 43 24.50 -10.40 6.13
N THR A 44 25.04 -10.11 7.32
CA THR A 44 25.64 -11.14 8.19
C THR A 44 24.62 -12.16 8.69
N MET A 45 23.34 -11.78 8.86
CA MET A 45 22.30 -12.74 9.21
C MET A 45 22.02 -13.72 8.07
N LEU A 46 21.92 -13.21 6.84
CA LEU A 46 21.63 -14.01 5.65
C LEU A 46 22.78 -14.96 5.31
N SER A 47 24.04 -14.50 5.41
CA SER A 47 25.22 -15.34 5.13
C SER A 47 25.34 -16.55 6.07
N ARG A 48 24.74 -16.48 7.26
CA ARG A 48 24.72 -17.57 8.25
C ARG A 48 23.57 -18.55 8.09
N CYS A 49 22.67 -18.31 7.13
CA CYS A 49 21.49 -19.12 6.85
C CYS A 49 21.52 -19.63 5.39
N PRO A 50 22.44 -20.56 5.04
CA PRO A 50 22.70 -20.93 3.65
C PRO A 50 21.52 -21.64 2.96
N ARG A 51 20.57 -22.19 3.74
CA ARG A 51 19.36 -22.84 3.21
C ARG A 51 18.13 -21.95 3.23
N LEU A 52 18.27 -20.67 3.60
CA LEU A 52 17.14 -19.77 3.71
C LEU A 52 16.48 -19.56 2.34
N ARG A 53 15.18 -19.87 2.26
CA ARG A 53 14.39 -19.73 1.04
C ARG A 53 13.34 -18.65 1.15
N VAL A 54 12.79 -18.43 2.34
CA VAL A 54 11.72 -17.44 2.55
C VAL A 54 12.07 -16.51 3.69
N LEU A 55 11.94 -15.22 3.43
CA LEU A 55 12.20 -14.17 4.41
C LEU A 55 11.01 -13.21 4.52
N ARG A 56 10.61 -12.92 5.76
CA ARG A 56 9.76 -11.80 6.13
C ARG A 56 10.59 -10.81 6.96
N VAL A 57 10.58 -9.54 6.57
CA VAL A 57 11.32 -8.50 7.28
C VAL A 57 10.42 -7.30 7.55
N THR A 58 10.43 -6.83 8.79
CA THR A 58 9.82 -5.57 9.21
C THR A 58 10.88 -4.69 9.87
N PHE A 59 11.30 -3.64 9.17
CA PHE A 59 12.22 -2.64 9.71
C PHE A 59 11.43 -1.61 10.52
N ARG A 60 11.83 -1.39 11.78
CA ARG A 60 11.27 -0.35 12.65
C ARG A 60 12.39 0.56 13.13
N GLU A 61 12.22 1.88 12.99
CA GLU A 61 13.16 2.88 13.52
C GLU A 61 14.61 2.66 13.06
N VAL A 62 14.79 2.28 11.79
CA VAL A 62 16.10 2.04 11.19
C VAL A 62 16.57 3.32 10.48
N ASP A 63 17.84 3.67 10.68
CA ASP A 63 18.47 4.78 9.96
C ASP A 63 18.56 4.50 8.45
N PRO A 64 18.55 5.54 7.59
CA PRO A 64 18.57 5.37 6.14
C PRO A 64 19.74 4.53 5.62
N ASP A 65 20.94 4.69 6.18
CA ASP A 65 22.14 3.99 5.75
C ASP A 65 22.06 2.48 6.06
N SER A 66 21.61 2.14 7.27
CA SER A 66 21.40 0.75 7.67
C SER A 66 20.29 0.08 6.85
N LEU A 67 19.23 0.82 6.53
CA LEU A 67 18.17 0.32 5.66
C LEU A 67 18.72 0.06 4.25
N GLN A 68 19.48 1.00 3.68
CA GLN A 68 20.08 0.83 2.34
C GLN A 68 21.02 -0.37 2.28
N ALA A 69 21.88 -0.56 3.29
CA ALA A 69 22.75 -1.72 3.40
C ALA A 69 21.96 -3.04 3.52
N ALA A 70 20.83 -3.02 4.24
CA ALA A 70 19.96 -4.18 4.36
C ALA A 70 19.26 -4.51 3.04
N LEU A 71 18.79 -3.50 2.29
CA LEU A 71 18.18 -3.68 0.97
C LEU A 71 19.19 -4.27 -0.04
N ALA A 72 20.43 -3.77 -0.06
CA ALA A 72 21.50 -4.34 -0.90
C ALA A 72 21.81 -5.81 -0.55
N SER A 73 21.75 -6.15 0.75
CA SER A 73 21.92 -7.53 1.22
C SER A 73 20.79 -8.45 0.75
N LEU A 74 19.54 -7.96 0.77
CA LEU A 74 18.38 -8.68 0.26
C LEU A 74 18.48 -8.94 -1.24
N GLU A 75 18.94 -7.94 -1.99
CA GLU A 75 19.14 -8.06 -3.43
C GLU A 75 20.18 -9.14 -3.76
N THR A 76 21.30 -9.15 -3.04
CA THR A 76 22.35 -10.17 -3.17
C THR A 76 21.80 -11.56 -2.86
N ALA A 77 21.06 -11.71 -1.75
CA ALA A 77 20.49 -12.99 -1.35
C ALA A 77 19.40 -13.50 -2.30
N ARG A 78 18.67 -12.60 -2.98
CA ARG A 78 17.72 -12.97 -4.03
C ARG A 78 18.42 -13.66 -5.21
N GLY A 79 19.63 -13.22 -5.57
CA GLY A 79 20.47 -13.89 -6.56
C GLY A 79 20.79 -15.36 -6.22
N LEU A 80 20.69 -15.72 -4.93
CA LEU A 80 20.90 -17.08 -4.42
C LEU A 80 19.58 -17.87 -4.27
N GLY A 81 18.46 -17.32 -4.75
CA GLY A 81 17.14 -17.94 -4.71
C GLY A 81 16.33 -17.66 -3.44
N LEU A 82 16.67 -16.61 -2.69
CA LEU A 82 15.84 -16.12 -1.57
C LEU A 82 14.58 -15.43 -2.11
N VAL A 83 13.42 -15.79 -1.53
CA VAL A 83 12.15 -15.12 -1.75
C VAL A 83 11.84 -14.23 -0.55
N VAL A 84 11.67 -12.93 -0.80
CA VAL A 84 11.17 -11.98 0.20
C VAL A 84 9.65 -11.98 0.13
N SER A 85 8.99 -12.69 1.05
CA SER A 85 7.53 -12.76 1.06
C SER A 85 6.89 -11.50 1.63
N LEU A 86 7.54 -10.83 2.58
CA LEU A 86 7.10 -9.54 3.12
C LEU A 86 8.31 -8.64 3.34
N LEU A 87 8.21 -7.42 2.82
CA LEU A 87 9.08 -6.31 3.15
C LEU A 87 8.23 -5.20 3.74
N ARG A 88 8.35 -4.97 5.06
CA ARG A 88 7.69 -3.87 5.75
C ARG A 88 8.73 -2.86 6.24
N ILE A 89 8.50 -1.59 5.94
CA ILE A 89 9.38 -0.48 6.29
C ILE A 89 8.56 0.54 7.07
N ASN A 90 8.87 0.68 8.36
CA ASN A 90 8.26 1.66 9.26
C ASN A 90 9.33 2.71 9.61
N THR A 91 9.41 3.78 8.81
CA THR A 91 10.40 4.84 8.98
C THR A 91 9.75 6.15 9.45
N ILE A 92 10.47 6.94 10.23
CA ILE A 92 10.04 8.27 10.68
C ILE A 92 10.67 9.36 9.80
N THR A 93 11.76 9.06 9.10
CA THR A 93 12.58 10.02 8.35
C THR A 93 12.38 9.89 6.84
N THR A 94 12.54 11.03 6.18
CA THR A 94 12.27 11.29 4.77
C THR A 94 12.89 10.25 3.85
N ILE A 95 12.03 9.54 3.14
CA ILE A 95 12.37 8.69 2.01
C ILE A 95 12.58 9.61 0.80
N SER A 96 13.74 10.29 0.71
CA SER A 96 14.07 11.02 -0.51
C SER A 96 14.76 10.09 -1.52
N ASN A 97 14.07 9.85 -2.62
CA ASN A 97 14.56 9.53 -3.97
C ASN A 97 15.53 8.34 -4.19
N THR A 98 15.80 7.47 -3.20
CA THR A 98 16.92 6.50 -3.30
C THR A 98 16.55 5.03 -3.16
N TYR A 99 15.28 4.68 -3.04
CA TYR A 99 14.88 3.29 -3.04
C TYR A 99 14.82 2.73 -4.46
N ASN A 100 15.99 2.35 -4.97
CA ASN A 100 16.14 1.29 -5.97
C ASN A 100 15.72 -0.07 -5.37
N VAL A 101 14.54 -0.14 -4.73
CA VAL A 101 13.91 -1.40 -4.30
C VAL A 101 13.50 -2.22 -5.52
N GLY A 102 13.54 -1.64 -6.72
CA GLY A 102 13.19 -2.24 -8.03
C GLY A 102 13.69 -3.68 -8.20
N MET A 103 14.81 -4.03 -7.58
CA MET A 103 15.36 -5.37 -7.65
C MET A 103 14.85 -6.34 -6.58
N ILE A 104 14.37 -5.96 -5.40
CA ILE A 104 13.98 -6.97 -4.40
C ILE A 104 12.70 -7.71 -4.83
N SER A 105 11.75 -7.00 -5.48
CA SER A 105 10.46 -7.54 -5.95
C SER A 105 9.77 -8.44 -4.90
N PRO A 106 9.48 -7.92 -3.69
CA PRO A 106 8.85 -8.71 -2.63
C PRO A 106 7.44 -9.14 -3.04
N GLN A 107 6.92 -10.22 -2.46
CA GLN A 107 5.53 -10.61 -2.72
C GLN A 107 4.54 -9.59 -2.11
N GLU A 108 4.82 -9.14 -0.89
CA GLU A 108 4.08 -8.11 -0.18
C GLU A 108 5.04 -6.96 0.18
N LEU A 109 4.70 -5.73 -0.22
CA LEU A 109 5.39 -4.52 0.20
C LEU A 109 4.49 -3.69 1.10
N VAL A 110 5.00 -3.29 2.27
CA VAL A 110 4.32 -2.37 3.16
C VAL A 110 5.25 -1.22 3.54
N VAL A 111 4.85 0.02 3.28
CA VAL A 111 5.63 1.21 3.66
C VAL A 111 4.75 2.13 4.48
N THR A 112 5.17 2.44 5.70
CA THR A 112 4.47 3.39 6.57
C THR A 112 5.45 4.44 7.04
N GLN A 113 5.11 5.72 6.82
CA GLN A 113 5.95 6.85 7.23
C GLN A 113 5.22 7.76 8.22
N GLY A 114 5.97 8.36 9.14
CA GLY A 114 5.47 9.44 10.01
C GLY A 114 5.09 10.71 9.24
N TYR A 115 4.07 11.42 9.73
CA TYR A 115 3.38 12.59 9.13
C TYR A 115 4.23 13.86 9.00
N HIS A 116 5.41 13.81 8.39
CA HIS A 116 6.34 14.93 8.52
C HIS A 116 6.75 15.68 7.27
N ASN A 117 6.42 15.26 6.04
CA ASN A 117 6.64 16.08 4.83
C ASN A 117 5.85 15.55 3.62
N PHE A 118 5.44 16.46 2.71
CA PHE A 118 4.83 16.15 1.42
C PHE A 118 5.89 16.05 0.32
N TYR A 119 5.91 14.94 -0.42
CA TYR A 119 6.75 14.76 -1.61
C TYR A 119 6.00 13.97 -2.69
N ASP A 120 6.40 14.15 -3.94
CA ASP A 120 5.96 13.28 -5.03
C ASP A 120 6.73 11.97 -4.97
N VAL A 121 6.01 10.85 -4.90
CA VAL A 121 6.61 9.52 -4.87
C VAL A 121 6.12 8.74 -6.07
N GLU A 122 7.05 8.13 -6.82
CA GLU A 122 6.69 7.21 -7.90
C GLU A 122 6.30 5.85 -7.31
N LEU A 123 5.15 5.31 -7.74
CA LEU A 123 4.68 4.00 -7.30
C LEU A 123 5.61 2.90 -7.86
N PRO A 124 6.22 2.05 -7.01
CA PRO A 124 7.22 1.11 -7.49
C PRO A 124 6.59 -0.05 -8.26
N CYS A 125 7.04 -0.24 -9.51
CA CYS A 125 6.55 -1.29 -10.40
C CYS A 125 7.37 -2.58 -10.28
N PHE A 126 6.90 -3.53 -9.48
CA PHE A 126 7.54 -4.84 -9.32
C PHE A 126 6.79 -5.94 -10.09
N ARG A 127 7.53 -6.74 -10.85
CA ARG A 127 6.94 -7.79 -11.69
C ARG A 127 6.22 -8.91 -10.93
N ARG A 128 6.58 -9.16 -9.67
CA ARG A 128 6.09 -10.29 -8.86
C ARG A 128 5.30 -9.89 -7.63
N THR A 129 5.18 -8.61 -7.35
CA THR A 129 4.49 -8.13 -6.15
C THR A 129 2.99 -8.27 -6.34
N THR A 130 2.36 -8.96 -5.40
CA THR A 130 0.91 -9.20 -5.41
C THR A 130 0.16 -8.23 -4.50
N ALA A 131 0.84 -7.62 -3.52
CA ALA A 131 0.24 -6.66 -2.61
C ALA A 131 1.19 -5.50 -2.30
N ILE A 132 0.65 -4.28 -2.37
CA ILE A 132 1.31 -3.05 -1.96
C ILE A 132 0.40 -2.30 -0.99
N GLU A 133 0.93 -1.97 0.19
CA GLU A 133 0.30 -1.09 1.16
C GLU A 133 1.25 0.06 1.45
N MET A 134 0.80 1.29 1.23
CA MET A 134 1.57 2.49 1.52
C MET A 134 0.72 3.46 2.33
N CYS A 135 1.23 3.91 3.47
CA CYS A 135 0.61 4.94 4.29
C CYS A 135 1.60 6.09 4.48
N LEU A 136 1.50 7.09 3.60
CA LEU A 136 2.43 8.22 3.48
C LEU A 136 1.64 9.54 3.35
N CYS A 137 2.25 10.68 3.63
CA CYS A 137 1.68 11.98 3.25
C CYS A 137 2.31 12.45 1.95
N SER A 138 1.89 11.89 0.81
CA SER A 138 2.52 12.13 -0.49
C SER A 138 1.52 12.06 -1.63
N VAL A 139 1.84 12.72 -2.76
CA VAL A 139 1.15 12.51 -4.03
C VAL A 139 1.86 11.36 -4.75
N PHE A 140 1.11 10.36 -5.19
CA PHE A 140 1.69 9.29 -5.99
C PHE A 140 1.65 9.62 -7.47
N THR A 141 2.76 9.34 -8.15
CA THR A 141 2.82 9.31 -9.62
C THR A 141 3.03 7.89 -10.09
N LEU A 142 2.52 7.59 -11.28
CA LEU A 142 2.74 6.30 -11.90
C LEU A 142 4.09 6.29 -12.66
N PRO A 143 4.79 5.15 -12.70
CA PRO A 143 6.01 5.04 -13.50
C PRO A 143 5.74 5.33 -14.97
N ILE A 144 6.66 5.96 -15.69
CA ILE A 144 6.47 6.30 -17.12
C ILE A 144 6.13 5.05 -17.97
N ALA A 145 6.69 3.90 -17.61
CA ALA A 145 6.44 2.63 -18.31
C ALA A 145 6.35 1.45 -17.33
N GLY A 146 5.67 0.38 -17.76
CA GLY A 146 5.60 -0.91 -17.04
C GLY A 146 4.20 -1.26 -16.55
N GLU A 147 3.93 -2.54 -16.39
CA GLU A 147 2.63 -3.05 -15.94
C GLU A 147 2.78 -3.71 -14.56
N PHE A 148 1.78 -3.49 -13.71
CA PHE A 148 1.66 -4.16 -12.42
C PHE A 148 0.97 -5.52 -12.61
N ALA A 149 1.55 -6.36 -13.47
CA ALA A 149 0.91 -7.56 -14.01
C ALA A 149 0.50 -8.60 -12.95
N ALA A 150 1.19 -8.62 -11.80
CA ALA A 150 0.92 -9.55 -10.70
C ALA A 150 0.13 -8.90 -9.54
N LEU A 151 -0.10 -7.58 -9.56
CA LEU A 151 -0.65 -6.86 -8.41
C LEU A 151 -2.13 -7.19 -8.25
N GLU A 152 -2.49 -7.74 -7.09
CA GLU A 152 -3.86 -8.10 -6.73
C GLU A 152 -4.44 -7.15 -5.68
N ARG A 153 -3.60 -6.55 -4.83
CA ARG A 153 -4.03 -5.66 -3.75
C ARG A 153 -3.20 -4.39 -3.72
N LEU A 154 -3.87 -3.25 -3.72
CA LEU A 154 -3.24 -1.94 -3.60
C LEU A 154 -3.98 -1.12 -2.54
N SER A 155 -3.25 -0.61 -1.55
CA SER A 155 -3.79 0.25 -0.50
C SER A 155 -2.89 1.47 -0.33
N LEU A 156 -3.41 2.66 -0.61
CA LEU A 156 -2.73 3.94 -0.51
C LEU A 156 -3.49 4.79 0.52
N GLY A 157 -2.95 4.90 1.73
CA GLY A 157 -3.55 5.64 2.84
C GLY A 157 -2.82 6.95 3.11
N GLY A 158 -3.56 8.05 3.33
CA GLY A 158 -2.97 9.37 3.56
C GLY A 158 -2.33 10.01 2.32
N CYS A 159 -2.21 9.25 1.24
CA CYS A 159 -1.66 9.64 -0.06
C CYS A 159 -2.77 10.02 -1.01
N THR A 160 -2.44 10.78 -2.04
CA THR A 160 -3.40 11.16 -3.06
C THR A 160 -2.99 10.63 -4.43
N MET A 161 -3.96 10.12 -5.18
CA MET A 161 -3.75 9.49 -6.47
C MET A 161 -4.34 10.32 -7.61
N ALA A 162 -3.47 10.95 -8.40
CA ALA A 162 -3.89 11.87 -9.45
C ALA A 162 -4.48 11.19 -10.72
N ASP A 163 -4.12 9.93 -11.00
CA ASP A 163 -4.56 9.23 -12.23
C ASP A 163 -5.01 7.79 -11.94
N LEU A 164 -6.21 7.68 -11.37
CA LEU A 164 -6.85 6.41 -11.03
C LEU A 164 -7.15 5.55 -12.27
N ALA A 165 -7.56 6.18 -13.38
CA ALA A 165 -7.90 5.47 -14.62
C ALA A 165 -6.67 4.79 -15.23
N THR A 166 -5.55 5.51 -15.35
CA THR A 166 -4.29 4.93 -15.86
C THR A 166 -3.73 3.86 -14.92
N LEU A 167 -3.91 3.99 -13.60
CA LEU A 167 -3.51 2.95 -12.65
C LEU A 167 -4.28 1.64 -12.91
N LEU A 168 -5.60 1.70 -13.05
CA LEU A 168 -6.46 0.54 -13.26
C LEU A 168 -6.14 -0.19 -14.58
N THR A 169 -5.88 0.56 -15.66
CA THR A 169 -5.49 -0.05 -16.96
C THR A 169 -4.18 -0.82 -16.88
N ARG A 170 -3.27 -0.43 -15.96
CA ARG A 170 -1.96 -1.07 -15.76
C ARG A 170 -1.96 -2.20 -14.74
N CYS A 171 -3.08 -2.47 -14.07
CA CYS A 171 -3.21 -3.48 -13.03
C CYS A 171 -4.29 -4.52 -13.40
N PRO A 172 -4.08 -5.38 -14.42
CA PRO A 172 -5.11 -6.27 -14.97
C PRO A 172 -5.58 -7.38 -14.02
N ARG A 173 -4.89 -7.58 -12.89
CA ARG A 173 -5.23 -8.57 -11.86
C ARG A 173 -5.68 -7.94 -10.55
N LEU A 174 -5.86 -6.62 -10.51
CA LEU A 174 -6.20 -5.91 -9.29
C LEU A 174 -7.58 -6.35 -8.81
N ARG A 175 -7.65 -6.86 -7.57
CA ARG A 175 -8.86 -7.33 -6.90
C ARG A 175 -9.28 -6.38 -5.80
N VAL A 176 -8.33 -5.80 -5.08
CA VAL A 176 -8.60 -4.88 -3.97
C VAL A 176 -7.88 -3.56 -4.23
N LEU A 177 -8.64 -2.47 -4.21
CA LEU A 177 -8.12 -1.12 -4.29
C LEU A 177 -8.64 -0.30 -3.11
N LYS A 178 -7.73 0.30 -2.36
CA LYS A 178 -8.04 1.32 -1.35
C LYS A 178 -7.19 2.54 -1.66
N ALA A 179 -7.82 3.67 -1.95
CA ALA A 179 -7.10 4.89 -2.28
C ALA A 179 -7.86 6.13 -1.81
N THR A 180 -7.11 7.16 -1.45
CA THR A 180 -7.61 8.53 -1.38
C THR A 180 -7.24 9.24 -2.68
N THR A 181 -8.16 10.02 -3.25
CA THR A 181 -7.95 10.74 -4.51
C THR A 181 -7.95 12.25 -4.28
N ASP A 182 -7.03 12.98 -4.91
CA ASP A 182 -7.02 14.44 -4.99
C ASP A 182 -7.35 14.87 -6.41
N ASN A 183 -8.57 15.34 -6.65
CA ASN A 183 -8.95 15.71 -8.00
C ASN A 183 -8.65 17.19 -8.29
N HIS A 184 -7.41 17.61 -8.07
CA HIS A 184 -7.00 19.01 -8.28
C HIS A 184 -7.23 19.49 -9.73
N ASN A 185 -7.25 18.58 -10.71
CA ASN A 185 -7.34 18.91 -12.14
C ASN A 185 -8.52 18.31 -12.90
N ALA A 186 -9.18 17.25 -12.41
CA ALA A 186 -10.42 16.75 -12.99
C ALA A 186 -11.56 16.91 -11.97
N HIS A 187 -12.80 16.99 -12.42
CA HIS A 187 -13.96 17.00 -11.52
C HIS A 187 -14.66 15.64 -11.48
N ASP A 188 -14.13 14.69 -12.26
CA ASP A 188 -14.76 13.42 -12.55
C ASP A 188 -13.84 12.27 -12.13
N ILE A 189 -14.42 11.28 -11.45
CA ILE A 189 -13.74 10.04 -11.05
C ILE A 189 -14.28 8.92 -11.93
N THR A 190 -13.39 8.23 -12.64
CA THR A 190 -13.75 7.07 -13.46
C THR A 190 -13.03 5.82 -12.97
N VAL A 191 -13.80 4.75 -12.81
CA VAL A 191 -13.30 3.46 -12.33
C VAL A 191 -13.78 2.36 -13.26
N TYR A 192 -12.93 1.98 -14.20
CA TYR A 192 -13.19 0.87 -15.11
C TYR A 192 -12.23 -0.26 -14.83
N SER A 193 -12.74 -1.39 -14.36
CA SER A 193 -11.93 -2.58 -14.11
C SER A 193 -12.76 -3.85 -14.21
N THR A 194 -12.26 -4.84 -14.93
CA THR A 194 -12.92 -6.13 -15.08
C THR A 194 -12.53 -7.14 -13.99
N SER A 195 -11.50 -6.87 -13.19
CA SER A 195 -10.97 -7.78 -12.18
C SER A 195 -11.27 -7.37 -10.74
N LEU A 196 -11.65 -6.11 -10.52
CA LEU A 196 -11.80 -5.52 -9.20
C LEU A 196 -12.99 -6.11 -8.43
N GLN A 197 -12.77 -6.46 -7.17
CA GLN A 197 -13.72 -7.10 -6.26
C GLN A 197 -14.02 -6.25 -5.03
N GLU A 198 -13.04 -5.49 -4.55
CA GLU A 198 -13.20 -4.57 -3.42
C GLU A 198 -12.64 -3.20 -3.80
N LEU A 199 -13.46 -2.17 -3.59
CA LEU A 199 -13.10 -0.78 -3.84
C LEU A 199 -13.40 0.06 -2.60
N PHE A 200 -12.38 0.73 -2.10
CA PHE A 200 -12.49 1.82 -1.14
C PHE A 200 -11.93 3.09 -1.78
N LEU A 201 -12.75 4.11 -1.91
CA LEU A 201 -12.36 5.42 -2.42
C LEU A 201 -12.75 6.50 -1.43
N ASP A 202 -11.74 7.25 -0.99
CA ASP A 202 -11.92 8.48 -0.22
C ASP A 202 -11.64 9.67 -1.14
N ALA A 203 -12.71 10.39 -1.48
CA ALA A 203 -12.74 11.59 -2.29
C ALA A 203 -13.19 12.81 -1.46
N LYS A 204 -12.92 12.82 -0.15
CA LYS A 204 -13.25 13.95 0.74
C LYS A 204 -12.23 15.10 0.66
N ARG A 205 -11.07 14.93 0.02
CA ARG A 205 -10.01 15.94 0.07
C ARG A 205 -10.12 17.02 -1.01
N HIS A 206 -10.37 18.25 -0.56
CA HIS A 206 -9.99 19.54 -1.18
C HIS A 206 -10.59 19.93 -2.55
N THR A 207 -11.48 19.13 -3.14
CA THR A 207 -12.10 19.47 -4.44
C THR A 207 -13.52 18.91 -4.56
N GLU A 208 -14.45 19.74 -5.04
CA GLU A 208 -15.82 19.33 -5.37
C GLU A 208 -15.80 18.26 -6.47
N CYS A 209 -16.20 17.03 -6.13
CA CYS A 209 -16.42 15.98 -7.13
C CYS A 209 -17.81 16.16 -7.77
N ARG A 210 -17.85 16.24 -9.10
CA ARG A 210 -19.09 16.46 -9.88
C ARG A 210 -19.65 15.18 -10.47
N SER A 211 -18.79 14.25 -10.88
CA SER A 211 -19.19 13.02 -11.53
C SER A 211 -18.37 11.82 -11.06
N ILE A 212 -19.04 10.71 -10.80
CA ILE A 212 -18.41 9.43 -10.47
C ILE A 212 -19.05 8.36 -11.34
N ASP A 213 -18.25 7.71 -12.18
CA ASP A 213 -18.68 6.56 -12.98
C ASP A 213 -17.84 5.32 -12.66
N ILE A 214 -18.51 4.28 -12.15
CA ILE A 214 -17.89 3.03 -11.72
C ILE A 214 -18.46 1.90 -12.56
N VAL A 215 -17.62 1.25 -13.37
CA VAL A 215 -17.97 0.05 -14.13
C VAL A 215 -17.04 -1.08 -13.74
N THR A 216 -17.51 -1.94 -12.83
CA THR A 216 -16.72 -3.02 -12.24
C THR A 216 -17.58 -4.28 -12.04
N PRO A 217 -17.68 -5.16 -13.07
CA PRO A 217 -18.66 -6.24 -13.09
C PRO A 217 -18.48 -7.31 -11.99
N LEU A 218 -17.28 -7.42 -11.43
CA LEU A 218 -16.96 -8.40 -10.38
C LEU A 218 -16.90 -7.78 -8.97
N LEU A 219 -17.28 -6.52 -8.83
CA LEU A 219 -17.21 -5.80 -7.55
C LEU A 219 -18.21 -6.38 -6.56
N LYS A 220 -17.72 -6.79 -5.39
CA LYS A 220 -18.49 -7.33 -4.27
C LYS A 220 -18.67 -6.31 -3.15
N LYS A 221 -17.66 -5.47 -2.94
CA LYS A 221 -17.65 -4.47 -1.88
C LYS A 221 -17.28 -3.09 -2.43
N LEU A 222 -18.16 -2.13 -2.19
CA LEU A 222 -17.94 -0.73 -2.51
C LEU A 222 -18.00 0.12 -1.23
N VAL A 223 -16.96 0.88 -0.98
CA VAL A 223 -16.95 1.96 0.00
C VAL A 223 -16.53 3.23 -0.73
N LEU A 224 -17.43 4.20 -0.75
CA LEU A 224 -17.24 5.47 -1.43
C LEU A 224 -17.54 6.59 -0.45
N GLU A 225 -16.52 7.38 -0.14
CA GLU A 225 -16.61 8.55 0.72
C GLU A 225 -16.36 9.80 -0.12
N VAL A 226 -17.30 10.74 -0.18
CA VAL A 226 -17.23 11.90 -1.10
C VAL A 226 -17.62 13.17 -0.38
N GLU A 227 -16.88 14.24 -0.62
CA GLU A 227 -17.27 15.60 -0.29
C GLU A 227 -17.84 16.28 -1.54
N ALA A 228 -19.11 16.68 -1.51
CA ALA A 228 -19.77 17.30 -2.66
C ALA A 228 -20.88 18.26 -2.21
N ASP A 229 -20.60 19.56 -2.32
CA ASP A 229 -21.52 20.66 -2.01
C ASP A 229 -22.54 20.93 -3.13
N THR A 230 -22.27 20.46 -4.35
CA THR A 230 -23.09 20.65 -5.54
C THR A 230 -23.69 19.33 -6.04
N ASP A 231 -24.53 19.36 -7.08
CA ASP A 231 -25.12 18.15 -7.65
C ASP A 231 -24.03 17.15 -8.07
N LEU A 232 -24.10 15.94 -7.50
CA LEU A 232 -23.18 14.84 -7.77
C LEU A 232 -23.85 13.85 -8.72
N ASN A 233 -23.30 13.71 -9.92
CA ASN A 233 -23.70 12.67 -10.85
C ASN A 233 -23.02 11.35 -10.45
N LEU A 234 -23.80 10.35 -10.04
CA LEU A 234 -23.28 9.05 -9.61
C LEU A 234 -23.85 7.94 -10.50
N SER A 235 -22.96 7.24 -11.21
CA SER A 235 -23.24 6.07 -12.04
C SER A 235 -22.45 4.88 -11.51
N ILE A 236 -23.14 3.80 -11.14
CA ILE A 236 -22.51 2.57 -10.63
C ILE A 236 -23.09 1.38 -11.39
N SER A 237 -22.23 0.72 -12.16
CA SER A 237 -22.48 -0.55 -12.84
C SER A 237 -21.63 -1.65 -12.20
N ALA A 238 -22.20 -2.26 -11.15
CA ALA A 238 -21.57 -3.31 -10.35
C ALA A 238 -22.60 -4.41 -10.00
N PRO A 239 -22.97 -5.29 -10.94
CA PRO A 239 -24.05 -6.27 -10.77
C PRO A 239 -23.82 -7.31 -9.67
N MET A 240 -22.57 -7.53 -9.25
CA MET A 240 -22.19 -8.53 -8.24
C MET A 240 -22.00 -7.94 -6.84
N VAL A 241 -22.38 -6.67 -6.62
CA VAL A 241 -22.11 -5.98 -5.36
C VAL A 241 -23.01 -6.50 -4.24
N GLU A 242 -22.39 -6.87 -3.13
CA GLU A 242 -23.05 -7.43 -1.94
C GLU A 242 -23.07 -6.39 -0.81
N GLU A 243 -22.01 -5.58 -0.69
CA GLU A 243 -21.88 -4.54 0.33
C GLU A 243 -21.62 -3.19 -0.31
N ILE A 244 -22.46 -2.20 0.00
CA ILE A 244 -22.26 -0.81 -0.41
C ILE A 244 -22.28 0.09 0.83
N LEU A 245 -21.25 0.91 0.97
CA LEU A 245 -21.22 2.06 1.86
C LEU A 245 -20.97 3.30 1.02
N LEU A 246 -21.99 4.15 0.90
CA LEU A 246 -21.85 5.49 0.32
C LEU A 246 -21.96 6.50 1.45
N GLU A 247 -20.89 7.25 1.70
CA GLU A 247 -20.90 8.37 2.63
C GLU A 247 -20.66 9.66 1.86
N ARG A 248 -21.63 10.57 1.95
CA ARG A 248 -21.52 11.90 1.38
C ARG A 248 -21.53 12.93 2.50
N THR A 249 -20.54 13.82 2.48
CA THR A 249 -20.40 14.95 3.40
C THR A 249 -20.54 16.27 2.66
N TYR A 250 -21.07 17.27 3.35
CA TYR A 250 -21.33 18.61 2.83
C TYR A 250 -20.54 19.63 3.66
N THR A 251 -19.80 20.52 3.01
CA THR A 251 -18.97 21.57 3.61
C THR A 251 -19.59 22.96 3.55
N GLN A 252 -20.54 23.21 2.64
CA GLN A 252 -21.29 24.47 2.55
C GLN A 252 -22.80 24.32 2.87
N LEU A 253 -23.39 25.45 3.31
CA LEU A 253 -24.74 25.69 3.89
C LEU A 253 -25.95 25.15 3.07
N PRO A 254 -27.15 25.06 3.68
CA PRO A 254 -28.00 23.87 3.72
C PRO A 254 -28.68 23.52 2.39
N LEU A 255 -28.93 22.23 2.18
CA LEU A 255 -29.99 21.77 1.27
C LEU A 255 -31.31 22.37 1.75
N VAL A 256 -31.78 23.42 1.07
CA VAL A 256 -33.04 24.08 1.39
C VAL A 256 -34.18 23.17 0.94
N PHE A 257 -34.71 22.39 1.88
CA PHE A 257 -36.07 21.89 1.76
C PHE A 257 -37.01 23.01 2.19
N ASP A 258 -37.97 23.35 1.35
CA ASP A 258 -38.90 24.46 1.56
C ASP A 258 -39.52 24.40 2.98
N PHE A 259 -39.31 25.50 3.71
CA PHE A 259 -39.78 25.79 5.08
C PHE A 259 -39.11 24.95 6.19
N ASP A 260 -38.34 25.66 7.02
CA ASP A 260 -37.42 25.20 8.09
C ASP A 260 -36.03 24.79 7.59
N THR A 261 -34.98 25.47 8.08
CA THR A 261 -33.59 25.24 7.64
C THR A 261 -33.00 24.00 8.32
N TRP A 262 -33.14 22.84 7.68
CA TRP A 262 -32.44 21.61 8.06
C TRP A 262 -31.09 21.56 7.34
N LEU A 263 -29.99 21.39 8.08
CA LEU A 263 -28.66 21.22 7.49
C LEU A 263 -28.36 19.72 7.40
N LEU A 264 -28.29 19.19 6.19
CA LEU A 264 -27.85 17.81 5.96
C LEU A 264 -26.31 17.79 5.96
N ASP A 265 -25.74 17.45 7.11
CA ASP A 265 -24.28 17.33 7.27
C ASP A 265 -23.73 16.05 6.60
N ARG A 266 -24.51 14.96 6.67
CA ARG A 266 -24.07 13.64 6.22
C ARG A 266 -25.21 12.79 5.71
N LEU A 267 -25.01 12.18 4.55
CA LEU A 267 -25.85 11.11 4.01
C LEU A 267 -25.06 9.81 3.99
N ARG A 268 -25.61 8.75 4.59
CA ARG A 268 -25.00 7.41 4.59
C ARG A 268 -25.99 6.37 4.07
N LEU A 269 -25.65 5.74 2.94
CA LEU A 269 -26.37 4.60 2.39
C LEU A 269 -25.61 3.32 2.73
N MET A 270 -26.32 2.33 3.28
CA MET A 270 -25.79 1.00 3.55
C MET A 270 -26.79 -0.04 3.03
N THR A 271 -26.29 -1.02 2.29
CA THR A 271 -27.05 -2.18 1.81
C THR A 271 -26.31 -3.45 2.11
#